data_AF-X1UQH0-F1
#
_entry.id   AF-X1UQH0-F1
#
_cell.length_a   1.000
_cell.length_b   1.000
_cell.length_c   1.000
_cell.angle_alpha   90.00
_cell.angle_beta   90.00
_cell.angle_gamma   90.00
#
_symmetry.space_group_name_H-M   'P 1'
#
loop_
_entity.id
_entity.type
_entity.pdbx_description
1 polymer ?
#
loop_
_entity_poly.entity_id
_entity_poly.type
_entity_poly.pdbx_seq_one_letter_code
_entity_poly.pdbx_strand_id
1 'polypeptide(L)'
;AVAAVDEETAEKAIDLIDVQYEELPAIFDPEEAMKPGAPQIHKEAKNNIQVQKKLRAGNIEAGFKEADYIFEDRFQVSKQAHVCLETHGSLSSYDTHTKKLTHRSTNQAVYSLGLGLSEALNMPASKVRVINPEAGCGGAFGGKCGPFTYDLCSAIMSMKLGKPVKMVLSREEEFMATTTR
;
A
#
# COMPACT_ATOMS: atom_id res chain seq x y z
N ALA A 1 -11.26 10.96 -3.28
CA ALA A 1 -10.21 11.93 -2.94
C ALA A 1 -10.65 13.31 -3.41
N VAL A 2 -10.32 14.35 -2.65
CA VAL A 2 -10.68 15.75 -2.91
C VAL A 2 -9.39 16.56 -3.05
N ALA A 3 -9.40 17.56 -3.95
CA ALA A 3 -8.38 18.58 -4.02
C ALA A 3 -9.03 19.95 -3.85
N ALA A 4 -8.46 20.76 -2.97
CA ALA A 4 -8.90 22.13 -2.71
C ALA A 4 -7.67 23.07 -2.60
N VAL A 5 -7.93 24.36 -2.42
CA VAL A 5 -6.89 25.40 -2.30
C VAL A 5 -6.21 25.39 -0.92
N ASP A 6 -6.87 24.81 0.08
CA ASP A 6 -6.38 24.61 1.44
C ASP A 6 -6.96 23.30 2.03
N GLU A 7 -6.39 22.88 3.16
CA GLU A 7 -6.71 21.63 3.85
C GLU A 7 -8.12 21.66 4.46
N GLU A 8 -8.49 22.76 5.12
CA GLU A 8 -9.81 22.94 5.73
C GLU A 8 -10.96 22.80 4.72
N THR A 9 -10.79 23.37 3.51
CA THR A 9 -11.77 23.21 2.43
C THR A 9 -11.82 21.78 1.91
N ALA A 10 -10.68 21.07 1.84
CA ALA A 10 -10.64 19.68 1.41
C ALA A 10 -11.35 18.75 2.41
N GLU A 11 -11.13 18.96 3.71
CA GLU A 11 -11.83 18.25 4.78
C GLU A 11 -13.33 18.50 4.72
N LYS A 12 -13.79 19.75 4.67
CA LYS A 12 -15.23 20.03 4.54
C LYS A 12 -15.85 19.43 3.29
N ALA A 13 -15.11 19.40 2.18
CA ALA A 13 -15.61 18.85 0.93
C ALA A 13 -15.65 17.32 0.89
N ILE A 14 -14.81 16.61 1.68
CA ILE A 14 -14.91 15.14 1.77
C ILE A 14 -16.20 14.72 2.48
N ASP A 15 -16.63 15.48 3.48
CA ASP A 15 -17.85 15.22 4.27
C ASP A 15 -19.15 15.43 3.46
N LEU A 16 -19.07 16.11 2.32
CA LEU A 16 -20.20 16.31 1.41
C LEU A 16 -20.40 15.14 0.44
N ILE A 17 -19.48 14.17 0.41
CA ILE A 17 -19.57 13.01 -0.47
C ILE A 17 -20.48 11.96 0.18
N ASP A 18 -21.64 11.75 -0.41
CA ASP A 18 -22.55 10.65 -0.03
C ASP A 18 -22.23 9.40 -0.87
N VAL A 19 -21.99 8.27 -0.19
CA VAL A 19 -21.70 6.98 -0.83
C VAL A 19 -22.62 5.92 -0.24
N GLN A 20 -23.38 5.26 -1.11
CA GLN A 20 -24.22 4.13 -0.74
C GLN A 20 -23.44 2.84 -0.93
N TYR A 21 -23.32 2.06 0.15
CA TYR A 21 -22.67 0.76 0.16
C TYR A 21 -23.69 -0.35 0.37
N GLU A 22 -23.47 -1.49 -0.29
CA GLU A 22 -24.05 -2.77 0.12
C GLU A 22 -23.04 -3.45 1.03
N GLU A 23 -23.38 -3.63 2.31
CA GLU A 23 -22.52 -4.32 3.26
C GLU A 23 -22.44 -5.81 2.93
N LEU A 24 -21.22 -6.29 2.70
CA LEU A 24 -20.95 -7.71 2.49
C LEU A 24 -20.36 -8.33 3.76
N PRO A 25 -20.55 -9.65 3.98
CA PRO A 25 -19.95 -10.32 5.12
C PRO A 25 -18.43 -10.17 5.12
N ALA A 26 -17.89 -9.59 6.19
CA ALA A 26 -16.46 -9.41 6.37
C ALA A 26 -15.80 -10.65 6.99
N ILE A 27 -14.55 -10.90 6.64
CA ILE A 27 -13.76 -12.00 7.17
C ILE A 27 -12.39 -11.50 7.65
N PHE A 28 -12.07 -11.81 8.90
CA PHE A 28 -10.90 -11.27 9.60
C PHE A 28 -9.93 -12.36 10.07
N ASP A 29 -10.30 -13.62 9.89
CA ASP A 29 -9.48 -14.77 10.24
C ASP A 29 -9.09 -15.56 8.99
N PRO A 30 -7.78 -15.87 8.80
CA PRO A 30 -7.32 -16.57 7.60
C PRO A 30 -7.79 -18.02 7.51
N GLU A 31 -7.96 -18.72 8.64
CA GLU A 31 -8.45 -20.11 8.63
C GLU A 31 -9.92 -20.16 8.25
N GLU A 32 -10.74 -19.25 8.77
CA GLU A 32 -12.13 -19.07 8.33
C GLU A 32 -12.20 -18.69 6.84
N ALA A 33 -11.31 -17.81 6.36
CA ALA A 33 -11.30 -17.34 4.97
C ALA A 33 -11.07 -18.47 3.95
N MET A 34 -10.42 -19.57 4.36
CA MET A 34 -10.13 -20.71 3.49
C MET A 34 -11.25 -21.77 3.46
N LYS A 35 -12.26 -21.67 4.33
CA LYS A 35 -13.32 -22.67 4.42
C LYS A 35 -14.27 -22.62 3.21
N PRO A 36 -14.86 -23.77 2.81
CA PRO A 36 -15.92 -23.78 1.81
C PRO A 36 -17.07 -22.86 2.22
N GLY A 37 -17.51 -21.98 1.31
CA GLY A 37 -18.61 -21.05 1.54
C GLY A 37 -18.20 -19.71 2.19
N ALA A 38 -16.93 -19.51 2.53
CA ALA A 38 -16.44 -18.20 2.95
C ALA A 38 -16.62 -17.15 1.83
N PRO A 39 -16.88 -15.87 2.18
CA PRO A 39 -16.95 -14.80 1.19
C PRO A 39 -15.66 -14.72 0.35
N GLN A 40 -15.81 -14.73 -0.97
CA GLN A 40 -14.67 -14.64 -1.89
C GLN A 40 -14.28 -13.17 -2.09
N ILE A 41 -13.10 -12.76 -1.61
CA ILE A 41 -12.65 -11.36 -1.66
C ILE A 41 -12.17 -10.98 -3.06
N HIS A 42 -11.25 -11.78 -3.61
CA HIS A 42 -10.63 -11.57 -4.92
C HIS A 42 -10.96 -12.75 -5.83
N LYS A 43 -11.59 -12.53 -6.99
CA LYS A 43 -12.09 -13.61 -7.86
C LYS A 43 -10.99 -14.58 -8.31
N GLU A 44 -9.78 -14.07 -8.46
CA GLU A 44 -8.57 -14.75 -8.88
C GLU A 44 -7.92 -15.59 -7.76
N ALA A 45 -8.21 -15.29 -6.49
CA ALA A 45 -7.58 -15.94 -5.33
C ALA A 45 -8.47 -17.05 -4.76
N LYS A 46 -8.48 -18.22 -5.40
CA LYS A 46 -9.31 -19.36 -4.97
C LYS A 46 -9.16 -19.66 -3.47
N ASN A 47 -10.28 -19.81 -2.78
CA ASN A 47 -10.36 -20.05 -1.32
C ASN A 47 -9.65 -18.96 -0.50
N ASN A 48 -9.62 -17.72 -1.00
CA ASN A 48 -8.91 -16.58 -0.39
C ASN A 48 -7.40 -16.83 -0.17
N ILE A 49 -6.79 -17.78 -0.89
CA ILE A 49 -5.35 -18.06 -0.82
C ILE A 49 -4.66 -17.24 -1.92
N GLN A 50 -4.03 -16.13 -1.53
CA GLN A 50 -3.28 -15.28 -2.46
C GLN A 50 -2.05 -16.00 -3.04
N VAL A 51 -1.29 -16.68 -2.17
CA VAL A 51 -0.01 -17.32 -2.53
C VAL A 51 0.17 -18.61 -1.73
N GLN A 52 0.52 -19.70 -2.40
CA GLN A 52 0.96 -20.94 -1.76
C GLN A 52 2.39 -21.26 -2.19
N LYS A 53 3.31 -21.36 -1.22
CA LYS A 53 4.71 -21.74 -1.45
C LYS A 53 5.01 -23.03 -0.69
N LYS A 54 5.70 -23.98 -1.33
CA LYS A 54 6.18 -25.23 -0.71
C LYS A 54 7.70 -25.26 -0.81
N LEU A 55 8.38 -25.26 0.34
CA LEU A 55 9.83 -25.45 0.42
C LEU A 55 10.10 -26.88 0.89
N ARG A 56 10.91 -27.64 0.16
CA ARG A 56 11.33 -29.00 0.53
C ARG A 56 12.83 -29.12 0.35
N ALA A 57 13.50 -29.68 1.35
CA ALA A 57 14.93 -29.96 1.32
C ALA A 57 15.21 -31.26 2.08
N GLY A 58 15.99 -32.16 1.50
CA GLY A 58 16.32 -33.46 2.07
C GLY A 58 15.13 -34.43 2.18
N ASN A 59 15.28 -35.47 3.01
CA ASN A 59 14.24 -36.45 3.31
C ASN A 59 13.70 -36.20 4.73
N ILE A 60 12.56 -35.51 4.81
CA ILE A 60 11.90 -35.16 6.07
C ILE A 60 11.48 -36.41 6.85
N GLU A 61 10.93 -37.43 6.18
CA GLU A 61 10.45 -38.66 6.84
C GLU A 61 11.58 -39.41 7.54
N ALA A 62 12.74 -39.53 6.88
CA ALA A 62 13.93 -40.12 7.49
C ALA A 62 14.41 -39.29 8.69
N GLY A 63 14.47 -37.96 8.54
CA GLY A 63 14.89 -37.06 9.63
C GLY A 63 14.01 -37.17 10.87
N PHE A 64 12.68 -37.27 10.71
CA PHE A 64 11.77 -37.48 11.83
C PHE A 64 11.95 -38.85 12.50
N LYS A 65 12.24 -39.90 11.72
CA LYS A 65 12.44 -41.26 12.25
C LYS A 65 13.75 -41.41 13.03
N GLU A 66 14.78 -40.67 12.63
CA GLU A 66 16.13 -40.76 13.20
C GLU A 66 16.35 -39.79 14.39
N ALA A 67 15.42 -38.87 14.64
CA ALA A 67 15.54 -37.88 15.72
C ALA A 67 15.35 -38.48 17.11
N ASP A 68 16.22 -38.12 18.06
CA ASP A 68 16.09 -38.51 19.47
C ASP A 68 14.91 -37.82 20.17
N TYR A 69 14.60 -36.57 19.76
CA TYR A 69 13.51 -35.76 20.30
C TYR A 69 12.82 -34.95 19.21
N ILE A 70 11.51 -34.81 19.33
CA ILE A 70 10.67 -34.01 18.42
C ILE A 70 9.84 -33.04 19.27
N PHE A 71 9.82 -31.78 18.87
CA PHE A 71 9.01 -30.72 19.49
C PHE A 71 8.09 -30.11 18.46
N GLU A 72 6.84 -29.86 18.86
CA GLU A 72 5.82 -29.24 18.02
C GLU A 72 5.10 -28.17 18.83
N ASP A 73 5.07 -26.94 18.29
CA ASP A 73 4.45 -25.78 18.91
C ASP A 73 3.76 -24.93 17.84
N ARG A 74 2.71 -24.20 18.26
CA ARG A 74 2.01 -23.22 17.41
C ARG A 74 2.30 -21.81 17.93
N PHE A 75 2.84 -20.97 17.07
CA PHE A 75 3.14 -19.57 17.37
C PHE A 75 2.20 -18.64 16.58
N GLN A 76 1.77 -17.55 17.22
CA GLN A 76 1.00 -16.49 16.60
C GLN A 76 1.58 -15.14 17.02
N VAL A 77 1.65 -14.21 16.07
CA VAL A 77 2.11 -12.84 16.30
C VAL A 77 0.99 -11.86 16.00
N SER A 78 0.99 -10.71 16.66
CA SER A 78 0.03 -9.63 16.39
C SER A 78 0.39 -8.87 15.12
N LYS A 79 -0.62 -8.18 14.56
CA LYS A 79 -0.44 -7.16 13.53
C LYS A 79 0.41 -6.01 14.09
N GLN A 80 1.44 -5.58 13.37
CA GLN A 80 2.34 -4.52 13.84
C GLN A 80 2.45 -3.40 12.80
N ALA A 81 2.21 -2.17 13.24
CA ALA A 81 2.47 -0.98 12.44
C ALA A 81 3.94 -0.54 12.59
N HIS A 82 4.46 0.14 11.57
CA HIS A 82 5.84 0.62 11.54
C HIS A 82 6.09 1.84 12.44
N VAL A 83 5.07 2.70 12.57
CA VAL A 83 5.06 3.91 13.43
C VAL A 83 6.29 4.81 13.23
N CYS A 84 6.65 5.07 11.96
CA CYS A 84 7.64 6.08 11.62
C CYS A 84 7.18 7.44 12.17
N LEU A 85 8.09 8.26 12.73
CA LEU A 85 7.71 9.57 13.28
C LEU A 85 7.12 10.48 12.19
N GLU A 86 7.71 10.49 11.01
CA GLU A 86 7.13 11.12 9.82
C GLU A 86 6.04 10.20 9.22
N THR A 87 4.83 10.72 9.02
CA THR A 87 3.75 10.02 8.30
C THR A 87 4.04 9.94 6.79
N HIS A 88 3.25 9.16 6.06
CA HIS A 88 3.34 9.12 4.61
C HIS A 88 2.85 10.42 3.98
N GLY A 89 3.56 10.87 2.95
CA GLY A 89 3.11 12.01 2.16
C GLY A 89 3.75 12.07 0.78
N SER A 90 3.06 12.77 -0.13
CA SER A 90 3.55 13.07 -1.47
C SER A 90 3.18 14.47 -1.96
N LEU A 91 3.96 14.96 -2.92
CA LEU A 91 3.74 16.17 -3.69
C LEU A 91 3.95 15.84 -5.17
N SER A 92 2.85 15.84 -5.92
CA SER A 92 2.84 15.61 -7.35
C SER A 92 2.77 16.92 -8.11
N SER A 93 3.55 17.05 -9.18
CA SER A 93 3.52 18.17 -10.10
C SER A 93 3.59 17.66 -11.53
N TYR A 94 2.48 17.73 -12.25
CA TYR A 94 2.38 17.38 -13.66
C TYR A 94 2.48 18.62 -14.55
N ASP A 95 3.42 18.58 -15.49
CA ASP A 95 3.57 19.59 -16.53
C ASP A 95 2.72 19.22 -17.74
N THR A 96 1.68 19.99 -18.02
CA THR A 96 0.73 19.75 -19.12
C THR A 96 1.33 19.98 -20.50
N HIS A 97 2.41 20.76 -20.61
CA HIS A 97 3.11 21.01 -21.85
C HIS A 97 4.08 19.86 -22.17
N THR A 98 4.95 19.50 -21.23
CA THR A 98 5.97 18.45 -21.47
C THR A 98 5.44 17.03 -21.22
N LYS A 99 4.24 16.91 -20.63
CA LYS A 99 3.60 15.66 -20.19
C LYS A 99 4.47 14.86 -19.22
N LYS A 100 5.22 15.54 -18.36
CA LYS A 100 6.11 14.94 -17.36
C LYS A 100 5.52 15.09 -15.97
N LEU A 101 5.51 14.00 -15.21
CA LEU A 101 5.16 13.97 -13.80
C LEU A 101 6.45 14.04 -12.97
N THR A 102 6.55 15.04 -12.10
CA THR A 102 7.52 15.05 -11.00
C THR A 102 6.80 14.74 -9.69
N HIS A 103 7.16 13.64 -9.06
CA HIS A 103 6.53 13.13 -7.86
C HIS A 103 7.54 13.09 -6.71
N ARG A 104 7.27 13.86 -5.66
CA ARG A 104 8.06 13.82 -4.42
C ARG A 104 7.30 12.98 -3.40
N SER A 105 7.94 12.00 -2.79
CA SER A 105 7.29 11.11 -1.82
C SER A 105 8.26 10.76 -0.70
N THR A 106 7.75 10.51 0.50
CA THR A 106 8.53 10.03 1.65
C THR A 106 8.89 8.55 1.50
N ASN A 107 9.22 8.07 0.31
CA ASN A 107 9.30 6.64 0.00
C ASN A 107 10.75 6.13 0.09
N GLN A 108 10.96 4.94 0.64
CA GLN A 108 12.30 4.36 0.74
C GLN A 108 12.77 3.69 -0.56
N ALA A 109 11.88 3.45 -1.52
CA ALA A 109 12.13 2.72 -2.77
C ALA A 109 11.67 3.50 -4.01
N VAL A 110 12.31 4.64 -4.28
CA VAL A 110 11.94 5.58 -5.36
C VAL A 110 11.87 4.95 -6.75
N TYR A 111 12.73 3.97 -7.04
CA TYR A 111 12.73 3.29 -8.33
C TYR A 111 11.45 2.44 -8.50
N SER A 112 11.13 1.62 -7.50
CA SER A 112 9.91 0.81 -7.48
C SER A 112 8.65 1.67 -7.51
N LEU A 113 8.63 2.79 -6.78
CA LEU A 113 7.56 3.77 -6.85
C LEU A 113 7.42 4.36 -8.26
N GLY A 114 8.53 4.69 -8.93
CA GLY A 114 8.53 5.21 -10.30
C GLY A 114 7.95 4.22 -11.31
N LEU A 115 8.32 2.94 -11.22
CA LEU A 115 7.73 1.87 -12.04
C LEU A 115 6.24 1.69 -11.76
N GLY A 116 5.85 1.66 -10.48
CA GLY A 116 4.44 1.52 -10.09
C GLY A 116 3.58 2.69 -10.58
N LEU A 117 4.08 3.92 -10.49
CA LEU A 117 3.39 5.11 -11.03
C LEU A 117 3.31 5.06 -12.56
N SER A 118 4.38 4.65 -13.23
CA SER A 118 4.40 4.48 -14.70
C SER A 118 3.31 3.51 -15.16
N GLU A 119 3.22 2.35 -14.51
CA GLU A 119 2.22 1.33 -14.81
C GLU A 119 0.79 1.81 -14.50
N ALA A 120 0.55 2.28 -13.27
CA ALA A 120 -0.79 2.67 -12.82
C ALA A 120 -1.36 3.87 -13.59
N LEU A 121 -0.52 4.81 -14.01
CA LEU A 121 -0.94 6.00 -14.76
C LEU A 121 -0.88 5.79 -16.28
N ASN A 122 -0.46 4.61 -16.75
CA ASN A 122 -0.21 4.31 -18.15
C ASN A 122 0.69 5.38 -18.83
N MET A 123 1.77 5.75 -18.14
CA MET A 123 2.75 6.74 -18.60
C MET A 123 4.09 6.06 -18.90
N PRO A 124 4.83 6.46 -19.96
CA PRO A 124 6.19 5.98 -20.15
C PRO A 124 7.06 6.31 -18.93
N ALA A 125 7.88 5.38 -18.46
CA ALA A 125 8.76 5.59 -17.31
C ALA A 125 9.67 6.82 -17.49
N SER A 126 10.08 7.15 -18.72
CA SER A 126 10.86 8.37 -19.05
C SER A 126 10.12 9.69 -18.80
N LYS A 127 8.80 9.64 -18.58
CA LYS A 127 7.94 10.78 -18.24
C LYS A 127 7.59 10.84 -16.75
N VAL A 128 8.03 9.87 -15.94
CA VAL A 128 7.81 9.83 -14.50
C VAL A 128 9.14 10.04 -13.78
N ARG A 129 9.26 11.14 -13.04
CA ARG A 129 10.41 11.45 -12.21
C ARG A 129 10.01 11.38 -10.74
N VAL A 130 10.55 10.41 -10.01
CA VAL A 130 10.38 10.31 -8.56
C VAL A 130 11.58 10.91 -7.85
N ILE A 131 11.32 11.69 -6.81
CA ILE A 131 12.34 12.39 -6.01
C ILE A 131 12.05 12.12 -4.53
N ASN A 132 13.07 11.73 -3.77
CA ASN A 132 12.97 11.81 -2.32
C ASN A 132 13.25 13.24 -1.84
N PRO A 133 12.55 13.73 -0.80
CA PRO A 133 12.88 15.00 -0.17
C PRO A 133 14.36 15.06 0.20
N GLU A 134 14.95 16.25 0.13
CA GLU A 134 16.37 16.46 0.42
C GLU A 134 16.74 16.09 1.86
N ALA A 135 15.81 16.27 2.80
CA ALA A 135 15.92 15.81 4.19
C ALA A 135 15.84 14.29 4.35
N GLY A 136 15.64 13.54 3.26
CA GLY A 136 15.42 12.10 3.27
C GLY A 136 14.00 11.71 3.68
N CYS A 137 13.85 10.42 4.02
CA CYS A 137 12.63 9.81 4.52
C CYS A 137 12.73 9.69 6.04
N GLY A 138 11.77 10.24 6.80
CA GLY A 138 11.76 10.30 8.27
C GLY A 138 11.41 8.97 8.96
N GLY A 139 12.07 7.89 8.52
CA GLY A 139 11.79 6.50 8.90
C GLY A 139 10.87 5.81 7.89
N ALA A 140 11.09 4.50 7.71
CA ALA A 140 10.23 3.66 6.88
C ALA A 140 10.05 2.26 7.45
N PHE A 141 11.13 1.60 7.89
CA PHE A 141 11.12 0.26 8.50
C PHE A 141 10.43 -0.83 7.63
N GLY A 142 10.39 -0.63 6.31
CA GLY A 142 9.64 -1.49 5.38
C GLY A 142 8.27 -0.93 4.96
N GLY A 143 7.68 -0.03 5.76
CA GLY A 143 6.33 0.51 5.54
C GLY A 143 6.21 1.46 4.35
N LYS A 144 7.23 2.27 4.06
CA LYS A 144 7.21 3.23 2.93
C LYS A 144 7.85 2.63 1.67
N CYS A 145 7.36 1.50 1.17
CA CYS A 145 7.95 0.78 0.03
C CYS A 145 6.91 0.52 -1.07
N GLY A 146 7.10 1.14 -2.25
CA GLY A 146 6.16 0.99 -3.38
C GLY A 146 5.07 2.05 -3.42
N PRO A 147 4.15 2.00 -4.41
CA PRO A 147 3.08 2.98 -4.55
C PRO A 147 1.97 2.78 -3.53
N PHE A 148 1.53 3.87 -2.92
CA PHE A 148 0.35 3.92 -2.07
C PHE A 148 -0.78 4.73 -2.72
N THR A 149 -2.00 4.58 -2.20
CA THR A 149 -3.19 5.27 -2.73
C THR A 149 -3.01 6.78 -2.76
N TYR A 150 -2.37 7.38 -1.75
CA TYR A 150 -2.11 8.82 -1.70
C TYR A 150 -1.11 9.28 -2.78
N ASP A 151 -0.16 8.43 -3.20
CA ASP A 151 0.76 8.74 -4.31
C ASP A 151 -0.04 8.82 -5.63
N LEU A 152 -0.93 7.85 -5.87
CA LEU A 152 -1.78 7.80 -7.05
C LEU A 152 -2.81 8.95 -7.08
N CYS A 153 -3.47 9.20 -5.96
CA CYS A 153 -4.44 10.27 -5.84
C CYS A 153 -3.81 11.64 -6.12
N SER A 154 -2.65 11.94 -5.51
CA SER A 154 -1.96 13.22 -5.74
C SER A 154 -1.51 13.35 -7.20
N ALA A 155 -0.99 12.28 -7.82
CA ALA A 155 -0.57 12.28 -9.21
C ALA A 155 -1.74 12.51 -10.18
N ILE A 156 -2.84 11.75 -10.03
CA ILE A 156 -4.03 11.86 -10.87
C ILE A 156 -4.65 13.25 -10.77
N MET A 157 -4.78 13.79 -9.55
CA MET A 157 -5.35 15.13 -9.35
C MET A 157 -4.43 16.20 -9.94
N SER A 158 -3.11 16.07 -9.80
CA SER A 158 -2.16 17.01 -10.43
C SER A 158 -2.26 16.98 -11.96
N MET A 159 -2.40 15.79 -12.56
CA MET A 159 -2.59 15.62 -14.00
C MET A 159 -3.89 16.26 -14.50
N LYS A 160 -4.99 16.12 -13.74
CA LYS A 160 -6.29 16.71 -14.08
C LYS A 160 -6.31 18.23 -13.95
N LEU A 161 -5.65 18.76 -12.91
CA LEU A 161 -5.67 20.20 -12.59
C LEU A 161 -4.58 21.00 -13.30
N GLY A 162 -3.49 20.35 -13.74
CA GLY A 162 -2.29 21.04 -14.22
C GLY A 162 -1.61 21.87 -13.12
N LYS A 163 -1.81 21.49 -11.85
CA LYS A 163 -1.30 22.20 -10.66
C LYS A 163 -0.60 21.20 -9.72
N PRO A 164 0.35 21.66 -8.89
CA PRO A 164 0.89 20.82 -7.84
C PRO A 164 -0.19 20.37 -6.84
N VAL A 165 -0.16 19.12 -6.41
CA VAL A 165 -1.07 18.54 -5.41
C VAL A 165 -0.26 17.86 -4.32
N LYS A 166 -0.47 18.30 -3.09
CA LYS A 166 0.13 17.74 -1.88
C LYS A 166 -0.90 16.86 -1.15
N MET A 167 -0.48 15.69 -0.69
CA MET A 167 -1.25 14.84 0.22
C MET A 167 -0.32 14.36 1.33
N VAL A 168 -0.71 14.57 2.59
CA VAL A 168 0.03 14.12 3.77
C VAL A 168 -0.99 13.43 4.65
N LEU A 169 -0.70 12.21 5.08
CA LEU A 169 -1.58 11.47 5.96
C LEU A 169 -1.44 12.00 7.39
N SER A 170 -2.57 12.11 8.07
CA SER A 170 -2.64 12.16 9.53
C SER A 170 -2.11 10.85 10.13
N ARG A 171 -1.86 10.85 11.45
CA ARG A 171 -1.45 9.61 12.13
C ARG A 171 -2.54 8.55 12.11
N GLU A 172 -3.81 8.93 12.15
CA GLU A 172 -4.92 7.98 12.09
C GLU A 172 -4.99 7.31 10.70
N GLU A 173 -4.92 8.11 9.65
CA GLU A 173 -4.89 7.61 8.26
C GLU A 173 -3.68 6.71 8.00
N GLU A 174 -2.52 7.01 8.62
CA GLU A 174 -1.35 6.14 8.57
C GLU A 174 -1.69 4.71 9.03
N PHE A 175 -2.40 4.55 10.15
CA PHE A 175 -2.79 3.23 10.65
C PHE A 175 -3.85 2.54 9.79
N MET A 176 -4.72 3.31 9.13
CA MET A 176 -5.81 2.77 8.30
C MET A 176 -5.38 2.40 6.88
N ALA A 177 -4.50 3.20 6.27
CA ALA A 177 -4.25 3.19 4.83
C ALA A 177 -2.83 2.74 4.43
N THR A 178 -1.99 2.32 5.40
CA THR A 178 -0.62 1.86 5.12
C THR A 178 -0.43 0.39 5.52
N THR A 179 0.74 -0.16 5.18
CA THR A 179 1.05 -1.57 5.42
C THR A 179 1.38 -1.84 6.88
N THR A 180 1.06 -3.05 7.32
CA THR A 180 1.48 -3.62 8.59
C THR A 180 2.18 -4.95 8.35
N ARG A 181 2.92 -5.41 9.36
CA ARG A 181 3.32 -6.82 9.44
C ARG A 181 2.12 -7.70 9.77
#